data_AF-A0A945L0A0-F1
#
_entry.id   AF-A0A945L0A0-F1
#
_cell.length_a   1.000
_cell.length_b   1.000
_cell.length_c   1.000
_cell.angle_alpha   90.00
_cell.angle_beta   90.00
_cell.angle_gamma   90.00
#
_symmetry.space_group_name_H-M   'P 1'
#
loop_
_entity.id
_entity.type
_entity.pdbx_description
1 polymer ?
#
loop_
_entity_poly.entity_id
_entity_poly.type
_entity_poly.pdbx_seq_one_letter_code
_entity_poly.pdbx_strand_id
1 'polypeptide(L)'
;MNPLLIALIGMGIVVSGILALRMHAFLALILAAFCVSILTSQQKVLEYSLNTYAIEIVEADGNSVSLKKKPIQGRSSILRENPQGILEVIGSGDIVLTESQGEEDLFNAQLRINGTGTSIQTSDRIIHDTQLAASNKESKKNWGQRIADGLGSTLTKIALLIAMASIIGKCLMDSGGAERIVLSIAKAVGEKRLPLAFIGSGFTLSIPVFFDTVFYLLIPLGKAMRVKTGKNYLLYVLTIIAGGTMAHSLVPPTPGPLFVAAEMGIDIGLMMIGGICVGIFTVGSGYLWALYANSRWEVPLRASEELTQKDLEAIANRDESELPGLSLSLFPILLPVVLMGGATVIAMILGSSEAPSAALVSLNSIMKILGDKNIAMTISAIFAMVLLLRSNTSSKPIKDQVQSALSSGGIIILITAAGGTFGHVLRQTGIAFTIQDLMPAVQSSLIPLAFFICMLIRTAQGSSTVAMITAIGIVAPIIAAQDLSYHPIYIALAIGCGSKPISWMNDSGFWVISKMSGLTEKEMLKTNTIMGIIMGTVGLAVCMIGAAILPMV
;
A
#
# COMPACT_ATOMS: atom_id res chain seq x y z
N MET A 1 26.77 17.27 1.92
CA MET A 1 25.68 17.77 1.05
C MET A 1 24.36 17.76 1.82
N ASN A 2 23.51 18.77 1.69
CA ASN A 2 22.24 18.88 2.43
C ASN A 2 21.30 17.67 2.13
N PRO A 3 20.65 17.04 3.14
CA PRO A 3 19.71 15.93 2.92
C PRO A 3 18.61 16.22 1.89
N LEU A 4 18.04 17.44 1.90
CA LEU A 4 17.02 17.87 0.95
C LEU A 4 17.54 17.87 -0.49
N LEU A 5 18.78 18.32 -0.69
CA LEU A 5 19.38 18.32 -2.03
C LEU A 5 19.61 16.89 -2.53
N ILE A 6 20.06 15.98 -1.66
CA ILE A 6 20.21 14.55 -2.00
C ILE A 6 18.85 13.96 -2.41
N ALA A 7 17.79 14.29 -1.68
CA ALA A 7 16.44 13.85 -2.00
C ALA A 7 15.91 14.42 -3.31
N LEU A 8 16.11 15.72 -3.56
CA LEU A 8 15.73 16.35 -4.82
C LEU A 8 16.45 15.72 -6.02
N ILE A 9 17.75 15.39 -5.87
CA ILE A 9 18.50 14.67 -6.91
C ILE A 9 17.92 13.27 -7.12
N GLY A 10 17.69 12.52 -6.04
CA GLY A 10 17.10 11.18 -6.12
C GLY A 10 15.73 11.19 -6.80
N MET A 11 14.84 12.09 -6.38
CA MET A 11 13.53 12.30 -7.01
C MET A 11 13.67 12.74 -8.47
N GLY A 12 14.59 13.66 -8.77
CA GLY A 12 14.89 14.11 -10.12
C GLY A 12 15.34 12.97 -11.03
N ILE A 13 16.10 11.99 -10.52
CA ILE A 13 16.50 10.79 -11.27
C ILE A 13 15.32 9.85 -11.50
N VAL A 14 14.48 9.60 -10.49
CA VAL A 14 13.27 8.79 -10.67
C VAL A 14 12.37 9.41 -11.74
N VAL A 15 12.08 10.70 -11.59
CA VAL A 15 11.21 11.44 -12.51
C VAL A 15 11.84 11.51 -13.91
N SER A 16 13.09 11.93 -14.05
CA SER A 16 13.73 12.06 -15.38
C SER A 16 13.96 10.70 -16.04
N GLY A 17 14.35 9.67 -15.28
CA GLY A 17 14.55 8.32 -15.78
C GLY A 17 13.25 7.73 -16.35
N ILE A 18 12.14 7.95 -15.67
CA ILE A 18 10.83 7.49 -16.11
C ILE A 18 10.31 8.33 -17.27
N LEU A 19 10.37 9.67 -17.19
CA LEU A 19 9.73 10.57 -18.14
C LEU A 19 10.56 10.85 -19.38
N ALA A 20 11.82 11.23 -19.21
CA ALA A 20 12.69 11.63 -20.29
C ALA A 20 13.33 10.41 -20.97
N LEU A 21 13.78 9.44 -20.16
CA LEU A 21 14.50 8.27 -20.67
C LEU A 21 13.60 7.03 -20.90
N ARG A 22 12.31 7.11 -20.53
CA ARG A 22 11.33 6.01 -20.66
C ARG A 22 11.82 4.68 -20.05
N MET A 23 12.54 4.76 -18.94
CA MET A 23 13.09 3.60 -18.27
C MET A 23 11.99 2.81 -17.56
N HIS A 24 12.16 1.49 -17.47
CA HIS A 24 11.31 0.66 -16.63
C HIS A 24 11.43 1.13 -15.16
N ALA A 25 10.31 1.19 -14.44
CA ALA A 25 10.23 1.76 -13.09
C ALA A 25 11.24 1.15 -12.12
N PHE A 26 11.44 -0.18 -12.18
CA PHE A 26 12.48 -0.88 -11.42
C PHE A 26 13.86 -0.24 -11.59
N LEU A 27 14.29 -0.02 -12.83
CA LEU A 27 15.62 0.48 -13.12
C LEU A 27 15.77 1.95 -12.70
N ALA A 28 14.75 2.77 -12.90
CA ALA A 28 14.76 4.16 -12.45
C ALA A 28 14.86 4.28 -10.92
N LEU A 29 14.09 3.49 -10.17
CA LEU A 29 14.12 3.46 -8.71
C LEU A 29 15.45 2.95 -8.17
N ILE A 30 16.01 1.89 -8.78
CA ILE A 30 17.33 1.37 -8.39
C ILE A 30 18.44 2.37 -8.69
N LEU A 31 18.44 3.02 -9.85
CA LEU A 31 19.45 4.05 -10.17
C LEU A 31 19.36 5.26 -9.24
N ALA A 32 18.16 5.68 -8.88
CA ALA A 32 17.96 6.73 -7.90
C ALA A 32 18.49 6.29 -6.52
N ALA A 33 18.22 5.05 -6.10
CA ALA A 33 18.75 4.51 -4.85
C ALA A 33 20.28 4.45 -4.86
N PHE A 34 20.90 4.06 -5.98
CA PHE A 34 22.34 4.11 -6.20
C PHE A 34 22.90 5.51 -6.02
N CYS A 35 22.31 6.49 -6.71
CA CYS A 35 22.75 7.87 -6.63
C CYS A 35 22.63 8.43 -5.21
N VAL A 36 21.48 8.23 -4.54
CA VAL A 36 21.26 8.65 -3.16
C VAL A 36 22.26 7.99 -2.22
N SER A 37 22.50 6.68 -2.34
CA SER A 37 23.48 5.97 -1.52
C SER A 37 24.89 6.54 -1.68
N ILE A 38 25.32 6.82 -2.91
CA ILE A 38 26.65 7.39 -3.22
C ILE A 38 26.79 8.81 -2.65
N LEU A 39 25.73 9.62 -2.75
CA LEU A 39 25.72 10.99 -2.28
C LEU A 39 25.58 11.13 -0.75
N THR A 40 25.23 10.04 -0.05
CA THR A 40 25.10 10.01 1.40
C THR A 40 26.43 9.64 2.04
N SER A 41 27.00 10.55 2.84
CA SER A 41 28.25 10.29 3.56
C SER A 41 28.07 9.27 4.68
N GLN A 42 29.14 8.56 5.02
CA GLN A 42 29.16 7.59 6.13
C GLN A 42 28.73 8.23 7.46
N GLN A 43 29.17 9.46 7.72
CA GLN A 43 28.79 10.22 8.91
C GLN A 43 27.27 10.43 9.00
N LYS A 44 26.59 10.73 7.90
CA LYS A 44 25.13 10.90 7.89
C LYS A 44 24.38 9.59 8.15
N VAL A 45 24.90 8.49 7.62
CA VAL A 45 24.34 7.16 7.91
C VAL A 45 24.51 6.83 9.40
N LEU A 46 25.67 7.19 9.98
CA LEU A 46 25.90 7.06 11.41
C LEU A 46 24.92 7.92 12.23
N GLU A 47 24.84 9.22 11.94
CA GLU A 47 23.91 10.15 12.60
C GLU A 47 22.46 9.67 12.50
N TYR A 48 22.01 9.24 11.31
CA TYR A 48 20.70 8.64 11.14
C TYR A 48 20.50 7.42 12.04
N SER A 49 21.47 6.50 12.07
CA SER A 49 21.39 5.29 12.89
C SER A 49 21.39 5.63 14.39
N LEU A 50 22.23 6.57 14.83
CA LEU A 50 22.26 7.04 16.22
C LEU A 50 20.92 7.68 16.59
N ASN A 51 20.37 8.56 15.76
CA ASN A 51 19.07 9.18 16.01
C ASN A 51 17.91 8.17 16.01
N THR A 52 18.06 7.04 15.32
CA THR A 52 17.05 5.97 15.29
C THR A 52 17.07 5.13 16.57
N TYR A 53 18.26 4.84 17.12
CA TYR A 53 18.41 3.94 18.27
C TYR A 53 18.57 4.64 19.62
N ALA A 54 19.09 5.87 19.63
CA ALA A 54 19.30 6.62 20.85
C ALA A 54 17.96 7.08 21.45
N ILE A 55 17.88 7.01 22.77
CA ILE A 55 16.69 7.35 23.55
C ILE A 55 16.91 8.76 24.12
N GLU A 56 15.92 9.63 23.92
CA GLU A 56 15.92 10.98 24.49
C GLU A 56 15.67 10.94 26.00
N ILE A 57 16.43 11.75 26.72
CA ILE A 57 16.22 12.02 28.15
C ILE A 57 15.20 13.15 28.28
N VAL A 58 14.11 12.89 29.00
CA VAL A 58 13.04 13.89 29.24
C VAL A 58 13.32 14.67 30.51
N GLU A 59 13.82 13.99 31.54
CA GLU A 59 14.21 14.58 32.81
C GLU A 59 15.49 13.92 33.29
N ALA A 60 16.36 14.70 33.93
CA ALA A 60 17.59 14.22 34.56
C ALA A 60 17.70 14.84 35.95
N ASP A 61 17.68 13.99 36.99
CA ASP A 61 17.96 14.38 38.37
C ASP A 61 19.14 13.54 38.90
N GLY A 62 20.34 14.12 38.80
CA GLY A 62 21.58 13.44 39.13
C GLY A 62 21.82 12.18 38.28
N ASN A 63 21.68 11.01 38.89
CA ASN A 63 21.84 9.70 38.23
C ASN A 63 20.50 9.05 37.86
N SER A 64 19.37 9.70 38.17
CA SER A 64 18.04 9.24 37.76
C SER A 64 17.63 9.96 36.49
N VAL A 65 17.17 9.22 35.48
CA VAL A 65 16.69 9.75 34.20
C VAL A 65 15.32 9.21 33.86
N SER A 66 14.48 10.08 33.30
CA SER A 66 13.17 9.72 32.72
C SER A 66 13.32 9.64 31.20
N LEU A 67 12.94 8.51 30.62
CA LEU A 67 13.16 8.20 29.20
C LEU A 67 11.84 8.03 28.44
N LYS A 68 11.77 8.53 27.20
CA LYS A 68 10.59 8.36 26.32
C LYS A 68 10.36 6.92 25.86
N LYS A 69 11.38 6.07 25.92
CA LYS A 69 11.32 4.68 25.45
C LYS A 69 11.99 3.77 26.45
N LYS A 70 11.49 2.55 26.56
CA LYS A 70 12.06 1.52 27.43
C LYS A 70 13.53 1.23 27.02
N PRO A 71 14.52 1.51 27.88
CA PRO A 71 15.92 1.24 27.60
C PRO A 71 16.22 -0.27 27.61
N ILE A 72 17.25 -0.64 26.85
CA ILE A 72 17.92 -1.94 27.01
C ILE A 72 18.81 -1.82 28.26
N GLN A 73 18.61 -2.70 29.24
CA GLN A 73 19.44 -2.72 30.44
C GLN A 73 20.87 -3.15 30.14
N GLY A 74 21.81 -2.57 30.88
CA GLY A 74 23.24 -2.86 30.75
C GLY A 74 24.05 -1.66 30.23
N ARG A 75 25.24 -1.97 29.72
CA ARG A 75 26.24 -0.97 29.36
C ARG A 75 25.77 -0.11 28.19
N SER A 76 25.70 1.19 28.44
CA SER A 76 25.20 2.19 27.52
C SER A 76 26.12 3.39 27.48
N SER A 77 26.12 4.05 26.33
CA SER A 77 26.88 5.26 26.06
C SER A 77 25.96 6.48 26.07
N ILE A 78 26.46 7.58 26.62
CA ILE A 78 25.79 8.88 26.64
C ILE A 78 26.28 9.68 25.44
N LEU A 79 25.35 10.13 24.62
CA LEU A 79 25.57 10.94 23.44
C LEU A 79 25.18 12.39 23.72
N ARG A 80 26.02 13.33 23.32
CA ARG A 80 25.71 14.76 23.34
C ARG A 80 25.92 15.36 21.97
N GLU A 81 25.00 16.23 21.58
CA GLU A 81 25.08 16.97 20.32
C GLU A 81 26.13 18.08 20.45
N ASN A 82 27.11 18.09 19.55
CA ASN A 82 28.11 19.14 19.49
C ASN A 82 27.52 20.41 18.82
N PRO A 83 28.22 21.57 18.83
CA PRO A 83 27.72 22.81 18.23
C PRO A 83 27.44 22.73 16.71
N GLN A 84 27.85 21.65 16.04
CA GLN A 84 27.62 21.38 14.63
C GLN A 84 26.42 20.45 14.39
N GLY A 85 25.72 20.02 15.45
CA GLY A 85 24.56 19.13 15.36
C GLY A 85 24.90 17.64 15.33
N ILE A 86 26.14 17.26 15.71
CA ILE A 86 26.63 15.88 15.59
C ILE A 86 26.65 15.22 16.97
N LEU A 87 26.05 14.04 17.10
CA LEU A 87 26.06 13.25 18.34
C LEU A 87 27.42 12.58 18.58
N GLU A 88 28.07 12.94 19.69
CA GLU A 88 29.34 12.38 20.13
C GLU A 88 29.21 11.66 21.48
N VAL A 89 29.96 10.58 21.67
CA VAL A 89 29.98 9.84 22.93
C VAL A 89 30.78 10.63 23.97
N ILE A 90 30.10 11.07 25.02
CA ILE A 90 30.71 11.86 26.12
C ILE A 90 30.99 11.02 27.38
N GLY A 91 30.42 9.82 27.46
CA GLY A 91 30.60 8.94 28.61
C GLY A 91 29.90 7.60 28.44
N SER A 92 30.14 6.68 29.38
CA SER A 92 29.48 5.38 29.42
C SER A 92 29.05 5.03 30.84
N GLY A 93 27.95 4.30 30.98
CA GLY A 93 27.43 3.83 32.25
C GLY A 93 26.50 2.64 32.09
N ASP A 94 26.14 2.01 33.20
CA ASP A 94 25.16 0.93 33.22
C ASP A 94 23.76 1.50 33.51
N ILE A 95 22.79 1.16 32.64
CA ILE A 95 21.39 1.51 32.83
C ILE A 95 20.67 0.38 33.54
N VAL A 96 20.03 0.71 34.67
CA VAL A 96 19.12 -0.19 35.38
C VAL A 96 17.74 0.46 35.44
N LEU A 97 16.72 -0.23 34.93
CA LEU A 97 15.33 0.22 35.04
C LEU A 97 14.91 0.22 36.51
N THR A 98 14.25 1.28 36.95
CA THR A 98 13.66 1.36 38.29
C THR A 98 12.16 1.11 38.14
N GLU A 99 11.56 0.25 38.96
CA GLU A 99 10.16 -0.21 38.81
C GLU A 99 9.07 0.86 39.03
N SER A 100 9.43 2.14 39.17
CA SER A 100 8.44 3.21 39.27
C SER A 100 7.96 3.62 37.88
N GLN A 101 6.74 3.22 37.51
CA GLN A 101 5.97 3.93 36.49
C GLN A 101 5.92 5.40 36.92
N GLY A 102 6.54 6.29 36.15
CA GLY A 102 6.30 7.72 36.26
C GLY A 102 4.89 8.05 35.75
N GLU A 103 4.48 9.31 35.87
CA GLU A 103 3.29 9.81 35.18
C GLU A 103 3.30 9.41 33.69
N GLU A 104 2.10 9.19 33.15
CA GLU A 104 1.79 8.52 31.87
C GLU A 104 2.90 8.61 30.81
N ASP A 105 3.35 7.44 30.33
CA ASP A 105 4.29 7.19 29.22
C ASP A 105 5.82 7.37 29.41
N LEU A 106 6.32 7.66 30.63
CA LEU A 106 7.77 7.77 30.88
C LEU A 106 8.38 6.56 31.61
N PHE A 107 9.57 6.14 31.18
CA PHE A 107 10.35 5.05 31.79
C PHE A 107 11.48 5.61 32.67
N ASN A 108 11.38 5.41 33.98
CA ASN A 108 12.41 5.84 34.93
C ASN A 108 13.57 4.82 34.98
N ALA A 109 14.80 5.31 34.86
CA ALA A 109 16.00 4.51 34.90
C ALA A 109 17.08 5.17 35.74
N GLN A 110 17.90 4.36 36.41
CA GLN A 110 19.12 4.82 37.07
C GLN A 110 20.32 4.55 36.16
N LEU A 111 21.12 5.59 35.92
CA LEU A 111 22.43 5.49 35.29
C LEU A 111 23.51 5.40 36.36
N ARG A 112 24.29 4.33 36.32
CA ARG A 112 25.56 4.24 37.04
C ARG A 112 26.68 4.61 36.08
N ILE A 113 27.07 5.88 36.09
CA ILE A 113 28.14 6.39 35.21
C ILE A 113 29.50 5.93 35.73
N ASN A 114 30.27 5.26 34.87
CA ASN A 114 31.67 4.94 35.15
C ASN A 114 32.54 6.00 34.48
N GLY A 115 32.67 7.18 35.11
CA GLY A 115 33.48 8.29 34.61
C GLY A 115 33.37 9.54 35.49
N THR A 116 34.49 10.19 35.75
CA THR A 116 34.58 11.41 36.57
C THR A 116 34.05 12.64 35.81
N GLY A 117 32.96 13.25 36.29
CA GLY A 117 32.65 14.67 36.06
C GLY A 117 31.62 15.04 34.99
N THR A 118 30.97 14.09 34.31
CA THR A 118 29.94 14.41 33.30
C THR A 118 28.56 14.52 33.93
N SER A 119 28.06 15.74 34.13
CA SER A 119 26.65 15.96 34.50
C SER A 119 25.75 15.63 33.30
N ILE A 120 24.80 14.71 33.49
CA ILE A 120 23.78 14.39 32.49
C ILE A 120 22.90 15.62 32.27
N GLN A 121 22.65 15.95 31.02
CA GLN A 121 21.75 17.03 30.62
C GLN A 121 20.52 16.45 29.94
N THR A 122 19.40 17.20 29.99
CA THR A 122 18.16 16.84 29.29
C THR A 122 18.33 16.80 27.77
N SER A 123 19.35 17.47 27.22
CA SER A 123 19.72 17.40 25.80
C SER A 123 20.51 16.16 25.43
N ASP A 124 20.95 15.36 26.40
CA ASP A 124 21.71 14.14 26.13
C ASP A 124 20.79 13.01 25.67
N ARG A 125 21.37 12.07 24.91
CA ARG A 125 20.69 10.86 24.46
C ARG A 125 21.44 9.65 24.92
N ILE A 126 20.74 8.53 25.12
CA ILE A 126 21.33 7.30 25.62
C ILE A 126 21.19 6.19 24.59
N ILE A 127 22.30 5.51 24.30
CA ILE A 127 22.31 4.37 23.36
C ILE A 127 22.99 3.17 24.01
N HIS A 128 22.41 1.99 23.85
CA HIS A 128 23.04 0.77 24.35
C HIS A 128 24.28 0.43 23.51
N ASP A 129 25.35 -0.10 24.12
CA ASP A 129 26.63 -0.32 23.43
C ASP A 129 26.50 -1.28 22.22
N THR A 130 25.58 -2.25 22.27
CA THR A 130 25.31 -3.12 21.11
C THR A 130 24.67 -2.37 19.95
N GLN A 131 23.81 -1.39 20.23
CA GLN A 131 23.18 -0.53 19.21
C GLN A 131 24.17 0.51 18.68
N LEU A 132 25.08 1.01 19.52
CA LEU A 132 26.19 1.86 19.10
C LEU A 132 27.15 1.10 18.17
N ALA A 133 27.50 -0.14 18.52
CA ALA A 133 28.31 -1.01 17.66
C ALA A 133 27.60 -1.33 16.33
N ALA A 134 26.29 -1.59 16.38
CA ALA A 134 25.47 -1.79 15.17
C ALA A 134 25.43 -0.54 14.29
N SER A 135 25.27 0.65 14.87
CA SER A 135 25.26 1.93 14.15
C SER A 135 26.60 2.21 13.47
N ASN A 136 27.71 1.94 14.17
CA ASN A 136 29.04 2.02 13.60
C ASN A 136 29.23 1.03 12.44
N LYS A 137 28.72 -0.21 12.58
CA LYS A 137 28.77 -1.20 11.50
C LYS A 137 27.94 -0.77 10.29
N GLU A 138 26.75 -0.21 10.51
CA GLU A 138 25.85 0.29 9.47
C GLU A 138 26.50 1.41 8.66
N SER A 139 27.13 2.37 9.33
CA SER A 139 27.80 3.52 8.69
C SER A 139 28.95 3.12 7.75
N LYS A 140 29.58 1.97 8.01
CA LYS A 140 30.71 1.45 7.23
C LYS A 140 30.27 0.60 6.04
N LYS A 141 28.98 0.29 5.89
CA LYS A 141 28.48 -0.48 4.75
C LYS A 141 28.70 0.30 3.46
N ASN A 142 29.12 -0.42 2.42
CA ASN A 142 29.22 0.18 1.10
C ASN A 142 27.82 0.41 0.49
N TRP A 143 27.78 1.21 -0.56
CA TRP A 143 26.57 1.60 -1.27
C TRP A 143 25.77 0.39 -1.81
N GLY A 144 26.45 -0.67 -2.27
CA GLY A 144 25.81 -1.91 -2.72
C GLY A 144 25.15 -2.70 -1.58
N GLN A 145 25.80 -2.79 -0.42
CA GLN A 145 25.25 -3.44 0.78
C GLN A 145 24.00 -2.70 1.28
N ARG A 146 24.04 -1.37 1.35
CA ARG A 146 22.89 -0.55 1.77
C ARG A 146 21.67 -0.75 0.87
N ILE A 147 21.90 -0.91 -0.43
CA ILE A 147 20.86 -1.21 -1.42
C ILE A 147 20.34 -2.63 -1.21
N ALA A 148 21.23 -3.62 -1.05
CA ALA A 148 20.83 -5.00 -0.78
C ALA A 148 20.00 -5.13 0.51
N ASP A 149 20.34 -4.39 1.57
CA ASP A 149 19.57 -4.34 2.81
C ASP A 149 18.19 -3.72 2.61
N GLY A 150 18.11 -2.63 1.84
CA GLY A 150 16.84 -2.00 1.46
C GLY A 150 15.94 -2.95 0.65
N LEU A 151 16.53 -3.68 -0.31
CA LEU A 151 15.79 -4.68 -1.09
C LEU A 151 15.31 -5.82 -0.19
N GLY A 152 16.21 -6.40 0.61
CA GLY A 152 15.94 -7.55 1.47
C GLY A 152 14.84 -7.24 2.49
N SER A 153 14.98 -6.12 3.20
CA SER A 153 13.98 -5.68 4.19
C SER A 153 12.60 -5.44 3.59
N THR A 154 12.54 -4.94 2.35
CA THR A 154 11.27 -4.77 1.64
C THR A 154 10.70 -6.11 1.22
N LEU A 155 11.50 -6.99 0.60
CA LEU A 155 11.07 -8.31 0.15
C LEU A 155 10.47 -9.15 1.29
N THR A 156 11.11 -9.14 2.47
CA THR A 156 10.61 -9.84 3.66
C THR A 156 9.20 -9.41 4.06
N LYS A 157 8.82 -8.14 3.83
CA LYS A 157 7.51 -7.61 4.24
C LYS A 157 6.36 -7.98 3.29
N ILE A 158 6.61 -8.13 1.99
CA ILE A 158 5.56 -8.12 0.95
C ILE A 158 5.64 -9.26 -0.08
N ALA A 159 6.81 -9.87 -0.30
CA ALA A 159 7.03 -10.73 -1.47
C ALA A 159 6.09 -11.95 -1.48
N LEU A 160 5.91 -12.57 -0.31
CA LEU A 160 5.02 -13.72 -0.15
C LEU A 160 3.56 -13.35 -0.45
N LEU A 161 3.11 -12.18 0.00
CA LEU A 161 1.74 -11.71 -0.19
C LEU A 161 1.44 -11.45 -1.67
N ILE A 162 2.35 -10.79 -2.38
CA ILE A 162 2.20 -10.51 -3.82
C ILE A 162 2.23 -11.82 -4.63
N ALA A 163 3.10 -12.76 -4.27
CA ALA A 163 3.16 -14.07 -4.91
C ALA A 163 1.83 -14.84 -4.73
N MET A 164 1.31 -14.91 -3.49
CA MET A 164 0.05 -15.58 -3.20
C MET A 164 -1.14 -14.88 -3.88
N ALA A 165 -1.19 -13.54 -3.87
CA ALA A 165 -2.21 -12.77 -4.58
C ALA A 165 -2.23 -13.08 -6.08
N SER A 166 -1.05 -13.14 -6.70
CA SER A 166 -0.91 -13.47 -8.12
C SER A 166 -1.43 -14.88 -8.43
N ILE A 167 -1.15 -15.86 -7.56
CA ILE A 167 -1.69 -17.23 -7.69
C ILE A 167 -3.21 -17.24 -7.53
N ILE A 168 -3.75 -16.57 -6.49
CA ILE A 168 -5.20 -16.46 -6.26
C ILE A 168 -5.88 -15.91 -7.50
N GLY A 169 -5.37 -14.79 -8.03
CA GLY A 169 -5.96 -14.16 -9.21
C GLY A 169 -5.86 -15.03 -10.45
N LYS A 170 -4.73 -15.67 -10.71
CA LYS A 170 -4.57 -16.55 -11.86
C LYS A 170 -5.49 -17.77 -11.80
N CYS A 171 -5.54 -18.46 -10.66
CA CYS A 171 -6.40 -19.62 -10.49
C CYS A 171 -7.89 -19.26 -10.54
N LEU A 172 -8.28 -18.10 -9.99
CA LEU A 172 -9.67 -17.64 -10.04
C LEU A 172 -10.12 -17.33 -11.48
N MET A 173 -9.23 -16.74 -12.29
CA MET A 173 -9.49 -16.45 -13.70
C MET A 173 -9.56 -17.74 -14.53
N ASP A 174 -8.58 -18.63 -14.38
CA ASP A 174 -8.48 -19.85 -15.19
C ASP A 174 -9.52 -20.93 -14.78
N SER A 175 -10.08 -20.84 -13.57
CA SER A 175 -11.15 -21.74 -13.09
C SER A 175 -12.57 -21.33 -13.52
N GLY A 176 -12.73 -20.15 -14.13
CA GLY A 176 -14.06 -19.56 -14.38
C GLY A 176 -14.77 -19.05 -13.11
N GLY A 177 -14.11 -19.08 -11.94
CA GLY A 177 -14.69 -18.56 -10.69
C GLY A 177 -14.94 -17.05 -10.75
N ALA A 178 -14.07 -16.31 -11.44
CA ALA A 178 -14.30 -14.89 -11.69
C ALA A 178 -15.57 -14.68 -12.54
N GLU A 179 -15.77 -15.45 -13.61
CA GLU A 179 -16.97 -15.40 -14.47
C GLU A 179 -18.24 -15.72 -13.67
N ARG A 180 -18.19 -16.75 -12.82
CA ARG A 180 -19.29 -17.14 -11.92
C ARG A 180 -19.76 -15.99 -11.04
N ILE A 181 -18.82 -15.26 -10.44
CA ILE A 181 -19.14 -14.14 -9.53
C ILE A 181 -19.95 -13.09 -10.29
N VAL A 182 -19.53 -12.75 -11.50
CA VAL A 182 -20.17 -11.71 -12.31
C VAL A 182 -21.58 -12.11 -12.71
N LEU A 183 -21.75 -13.33 -13.24
CA LEU A 183 -23.06 -13.85 -13.64
C LEU A 183 -24.03 -13.95 -12.46
N SER A 184 -23.52 -14.40 -11.30
CA SER A 184 -24.34 -14.52 -10.08
C SER A 184 -24.80 -13.15 -9.56
N ILE A 185 -23.92 -12.16 -9.53
CA ILE A 185 -24.30 -10.79 -9.13
C ILE A 185 -25.28 -10.21 -10.14
N ALA A 186 -25.02 -10.36 -11.45
CA ALA A 186 -25.92 -9.88 -12.51
C ALA A 186 -27.34 -10.45 -12.37
N LYS A 187 -27.47 -11.74 -12.05
CA LYS A 187 -28.77 -12.39 -11.79
C LYS A 187 -29.44 -11.89 -10.52
N ALA A 188 -28.68 -11.66 -9.45
CA ALA A 188 -29.21 -11.21 -8.16
C ALA A 188 -29.79 -9.78 -8.22
N VAL A 189 -29.11 -8.85 -8.89
CA VAL A 189 -29.62 -7.47 -9.04
C VAL A 189 -30.60 -7.28 -10.21
N GLY A 190 -30.61 -8.22 -11.16
CA GLY A 190 -31.49 -8.20 -12.34
C GLY A 190 -31.03 -7.24 -13.44
N GLU A 191 -31.60 -7.40 -14.64
CA GLU A 191 -31.15 -6.69 -15.86
C GLU A 191 -31.19 -5.16 -15.73
N LYS A 192 -32.13 -4.60 -14.97
CA LYS A 192 -32.28 -3.16 -14.76
C LYS A 192 -31.14 -2.54 -13.93
N ARG A 193 -30.44 -3.33 -13.11
CA ARG A 193 -29.39 -2.87 -12.18
C ARG A 193 -28.03 -3.47 -12.52
N LEU A 194 -27.86 -3.94 -13.75
CA LEU A 194 -26.61 -4.50 -14.25
C LEU A 194 -25.37 -3.59 -14.07
N PRO A 195 -25.44 -2.25 -14.20
CA PRO A 195 -24.30 -1.39 -13.86
C PRO A 195 -23.81 -1.56 -12.42
N LEU A 196 -24.70 -1.77 -11.46
CA LEU A 196 -24.33 -2.05 -10.07
C LEU A 196 -23.68 -3.43 -9.93
N ALA A 197 -24.10 -4.41 -10.74
CA ALA A 197 -23.44 -5.71 -10.80
C ALA A 197 -21.98 -5.59 -11.25
N PHE A 198 -21.74 -4.77 -12.28
CA PHE A 198 -20.39 -4.51 -12.79
C PHE A 198 -19.52 -3.78 -11.76
N ILE A 199 -20.08 -2.81 -11.02
CA ILE A 199 -19.36 -2.18 -9.90
C ILE A 199 -18.97 -3.22 -8.86
N GLY A 200 -19.94 -3.98 -8.33
CA GLY A 200 -19.70 -4.92 -7.25
C GLY A 200 -18.73 -6.03 -7.66
N SER A 201 -18.88 -6.56 -8.88
CA SER A 201 -18.00 -7.58 -9.42
C SER A 201 -16.60 -7.03 -9.69
N GLY A 202 -16.50 -5.85 -10.32
CA GLY A 202 -15.22 -5.19 -10.56
C GLY A 202 -14.46 -4.93 -9.26
N PHE A 203 -15.15 -4.37 -8.26
CA PHE A 203 -14.55 -4.10 -6.95
C PHE A 203 -14.08 -5.39 -6.27
N THR A 204 -14.93 -6.42 -6.21
CA THR A 204 -14.61 -7.69 -5.54
C THR A 204 -13.46 -8.42 -6.23
N LEU A 205 -13.50 -8.53 -7.56
CA LEU A 205 -12.49 -9.25 -8.34
C LEU A 205 -11.15 -8.51 -8.35
N SER A 206 -11.15 -7.17 -8.34
CA SER A 206 -9.91 -6.38 -8.36
C SER A 206 -9.17 -6.31 -7.03
N ILE A 207 -9.69 -6.89 -5.94
CA ILE A 207 -8.97 -7.02 -4.67
C ILE A 207 -7.74 -7.95 -4.84
N PRO A 208 -7.90 -9.22 -5.31
CA PRO A 208 -6.76 -10.10 -5.55
C PRO A 208 -6.25 -10.07 -6.99
N VAL A 209 -7.06 -9.65 -7.97
CA VAL A 209 -6.73 -9.73 -9.40
C VAL A 209 -6.38 -8.35 -9.94
N PHE A 210 -5.40 -8.27 -10.85
CA PHE A 210 -5.07 -7.02 -11.53
C PHE A 210 -6.27 -6.45 -12.28
N PHE A 211 -6.43 -5.13 -12.20
CA PHE A 211 -7.52 -4.43 -12.86
C PHE A 211 -7.60 -4.78 -14.35
N ASP A 212 -6.47 -4.80 -15.07
CA ASP A 212 -6.45 -5.08 -16.51
C ASP A 212 -7.05 -6.46 -16.83
N THR A 213 -6.75 -7.47 -16.01
CA THR A 213 -7.28 -8.83 -16.14
C THR A 213 -8.77 -8.89 -15.82
N VAL A 214 -9.22 -8.18 -14.77
CA VAL A 214 -10.64 -8.09 -14.42
C VAL A 214 -11.42 -7.34 -15.49
N PHE A 215 -10.88 -6.24 -16.01
CA PHE A 215 -11.46 -5.48 -17.10
C PHE A 215 -11.56 -6.34 -18.36
N TYR A 216 -10.54 -7.15 -18.64
CA TYR A 216 -10.53 -8.09 -19.75
C TYR A 216 -11.68 -9.09 -19.68
N LEU A 217 -11.96 -9.62 -18.49
CA LEU A 217 -13.07 -10.54 -18.26
C LEU A 217 -14.44 -9.86 -18.37
N LEU A 218 -14.58 -8.67 -17.81
CA LEU A 218 -15.88 -8.01 -17.66
C LEU A 218 -16.36 -7.31 -18.95
N ILE A 219 -15.45 -6.87 -19.80
CA ILE A 219 -15.79 -6.15 -21.03
C ILE A 219 -16.59 -6.99 -22.03
N PRO A 220 -16.21 -8.25 -22.35
CA PRO A 220 -17.02 -9.12 -23.19
C PRO A 220 -18.46 -9.24 -22.67
N LEU A 221 -18.65 -9.39 -21.36
CA LEU A 221 -19.98 -9.43 -20.77
C LEU A 221 -20.72 -8.08 -20.91
N GLY A 222 -20.04 -6.96 -20.69
CA GLY A 222 -20.60 -5.63 -20.93
C GLY A 222 -21.05 -5.42 -22.38
N LYS A 223 -20.28 -5.93 -23.35
CA LYS A 223 -20.62 -5.91 -24.79
C LYS A 223 -21.83 -6.81 -25.08
N ALA A 224 -21.84 -8.03 -24.57
CA ALA A 224 -22.96 -8.96 -24.74
C ALA A 224 -24.27 -8.37 -24.18
N MET A 225 -24.19 -7.71 -23.03
CA MET A 225 -25.35 -7.07 -22.41
C MET A 225 -25.79 -5.81 -23.16
N ARG A 226 -24.90 -5.07 -23.82
CA ARG A 226 -25.29 -4.02 -24.77
C ARG A 226 -26.06 -4.58 -25.96
N VAL A 227 -25.64 -5.73 -26.51
CA VAL A 227 -26.35 -6.40 -27.62
C VAL A 227 -27.76 -6.80 -27.17
N LYS A 228 -27.89 -7.37 -25.97
CA LYS A 228 -29.19 -7.80 -25.40
C LYS A 228 -30.12 -6.63 -25.05
N THR A 229 -29.60 -5.62 -24.34
CA THR A 229 -30.42 -4.52 -23.79
C THR A 229 -30.60 -3.35 -24.75
N GLY A 230 -29.77 -3.27 -25.79
CA GLY A 230 -29.85 -2.22 -26.80
C GLY A 230 -29.57 -0.80 -26.28
N LYS A 231 -29.04 -0.61 -25.05
CA LYS A 231 -28.62 0.69 -24.47
C LYS A 231 -27.46 0.56 -23.46
N ASN A 232 -26.92 1.69 -22.99
CA ASN A 232 -26.06 1.81 -21.79
C ASN A 232 -24.66 1.18 -21.83
N TYR A 233 -24.05 1.01 -23.00
CA TYR A 233 -22.70 0.43 -23.08
C TYR A 233 -21.65 1.25 -22.31
N LEU A 234 -21.65 2.57 -22.49
CA LEU A 234 -20.73 3.47 -21.79
C LEU A 234 -20.89 3.34 -20.27
N LEU A 235 -22.14 3.27 -19.79
CA LEU A 235 -22.41 3.03 -18.38
C LEU A 235 -21.78 1.73 -17.89
N TYR A 236 -21.92 0.62 -18.62
CA TYR A 236 -21.30 -0.65 -18.24
C TYR A 236 -19.77 -0.53 -18.15
N VAL A 237 -19.13 0.04 -19.17
CA VAL A 237 -17.67 0.26 -19.20
C VAL A 237 -17.23 1.10 -18.00
N LEU A 238 -17.85 2.25 -17.76
CA LEU A 238 -17.49 3.14 -16.65
C LEU A 238 -17.75 2.50 -15.28
N THR A 239 -18.80 1.69 -15.13
CA THR A 239 -19.07 0.98 -13.88
C THR A 239 -18.06 -0.12 -13.56
N ILE A 240 -17.59 -0.85 -14.58
CA ILE A 240 -16.49 -1.80 -14.43
C ILE A 240 -15.23 -1.07 -13.95
N ILE A 241 -14.91 0.05 -14.61
CA ILE A 241 -13.72 0.86 -14.28
C ILE A 241 -13.83 1.41 -12.86
N ALA A 242 -14.98 1.97 -12.48
CA ALA A 242 -15.17 2.59 -11.17
C ALA A 242 -14.92 1.58 -10.04
N GLY A 243 -15.56 0.40 -10.10
CA GLY A 243 -15.35 -0.65 -9.09
C GLY A 243 -13.92 -1.19 -9.11
N GLY A 244 -13.45 -1.64 -10.27
CA GLY A 244 -12.17 -2.33 -10.39
C GLY A 244 -10.97 -1.45 -10.07
N THR A 245 -10.94 -0.22 -10.58
CA THR A 245 -9.78 0.65 -10.37
C THR A 245 -9.65 1.13 -8.93
N MET A 246 -10.74 1.35 -8.20
CA MET A 246 -10.67 1.78 -6.79
C MET A 246 -10.25 0.67 -5.87
N ALA A 247 -10.82 -0.53 -6.01
CA ALA A 247 -10.37 -1.69 -5.24
C ALA A 247 -8.86 -1.90 -5.40
N HIS A 248 -8.37 -1.82 -6.66
CA HIS A 248 -6.96 -1.97 -6.99
C HIS A 248 -6.04 -0.92 -6.32
N SER A 249 -6.53 0.28 -6.01
CA SER A 249 -5.71 1.33 -5.39
C SER A 249 -5.99 1.59 -3.91
N LEU A 250 -6.94 0.89 -3.30
CA LEU A 250 -7.30 1.11 -1.91
C LEU A 250 -7.17 -0.15 -1.05
N VAL A 251 -7.34 -1.34 -1.62
CA VAL A 251 -7.52 -2.58 -0.84
C VAL A 251 -6.35 -3.54 -1.10
N PRO A 252 -5.52 -3.83 -0.08
CA PRO A 252 -4.57 -4.95 -0.12
C PRO A 252 -5.30 -6.29 -0.38
N PRO A 253 -4.69 -7.29 -1.02
CA PRO A 253 -3.25 -7.53 -1.21
C PRO A 253 -2.65 -6.89 -2.46
N THR A 254 -3.39 -6.03 -3.16
CA THR A 254 -2.87 -5.37 -4.36
C THR A 254 -1.54 -4.63 -4.04
N PRO A 255 -0.51 -4.72 -4.90
CA PRO A 255 0.86 -4.36 -4.52
C PRO A 255 1.05 -2.92 -4.04
N GLY A 256 0.37 -1.95 -4.65
CA GLY A 256 0.48 -0.54 -4.28
C GLY A 256 -0.04 -0.28 -2.86
N PRO A 257 -1.33 -0.52 -2.57
CA PRO A 257 -1.87 -0.39 -1.21
C PRO A 257 -1.14 -1.22 -0.17
N LEU A 258 -0.75 -2.45 -0.55
CA LEU A 258 0.03 -3.34 0.32
C LEU A 258 1.37 -2.72 0.71
N PHE A 259 2.10 -2.17 -0.25
CA PHE A 259 3.39 -1.55 0.00
C PHE A 259 3.27 -0.27 0.83
N VAL A 260 2.30 0.59 0.51
CA VAL A 260 2.05 1.82 1.28
C VAL A 260 1.77 1.46 2.74
N ALA A 261 0.90 0.48 3.00
CA ALA A 261 0.61 0.03 4.36
C ALA A 261 1.85 -0.55 5.05
N ALA A 262 2.61 -1.42 4.37
CA ALA A 262 3.81 -2.03 4.93
C ALA A 262 4.93 -1.02 5.24
N GLU A 263 5.01 0.06 4.47
CA GLU A 263 6.01 1.11 4.64
C GLU A 263 5.66 2.08 5.76
N MET A 264 4.36 2.32 5.97
CA MET A 264 3.83 3.12 7.07
C MET A 264 3.62 2.33 8.37
N GLY A 265 3.87 1.02 8.36
CA GLY A 265 3.61 0.16 9.53
C GLY A 265 2.12 0.01 9.86
N ILE A 266 1.23 0.28 8.90
CA ILE A 266 -0.22 0.15 9.08
C ILE A 266 -0.59 -1.33 9.01
N ASP A 267 -1.45 -1.77 9.94
CA ASP A 267 -2.02 -3.10 9.90
C ASP A 267 -2.78 -3.34 8.59
N ILE A 268 -2.53 -4.48 7.95
CA ILE A 268 -3.09 -4.75 6.62
C ILE A 268 -4.60 -4.99 6.69
N GLY A 269 -5.11 -5.61 7.76
CA GLY A 269 -6.55 -5.77 7.97
C GLY A 269 -7.25 -4.42 8.12
N LEU A 270 -6.65 -3.51 8.89
CA LEU A 270 -7.14 -2.14 9.01
C LEU A 270 -7.13 -1.40 7.66
N MET A 271 -6.05 -1.52 6.88
CA MET A 271 -5.97 -0.94 5.54
C MET A 271 -7.06 -1.51 4.61
N MET A 272 -7.37 -2.80 4.70
CA MET A 272 -8.44 -3.42 3.90
C MET A 272 -9.81 -2.86 4.27
N ILE A 273 -10.12 -2.72 5.57
CA ILE A 273 -11.38 -2.13 6.05
C ILE A 273 -11.49 -0.67 5.60
N GLY A 274 -10.45 0.14 5.87
CA GLY A 274 -10.41 1.54 5.47
C GLY A 274 -10.53 1.73 3.96
N GLY A 275 -9.88 0.87 3.18
CA GLY A 275 -9.95 0.85 1.72
C GLY A 275 -11.34 0.50 1.18
N ILE A 276 -12.05 -0.43 1.81
CA ILE A 276 -13.45 -0.75 1.47
C ILE A 276 -14.36 0.44 1.81
N CYS A 277 -14.19 1.04 3.01
CA CYS A 277 -15.00 2.19 3.44
C CYS A 277 -14.83 3.38 2.49
N VAL A 278 -13.59 3.81 2.23
CA VAL A 278 -13.31 4.90 1.27
C VAL A 278 -13.72 4.49 -0.15
N GLY A 279 -13.55 3.21 -0.49
CA GLY A 279 -14.00 2.60 -1.74
C GLY A 279 -15.48 2.85 -2.02
N ILE A 280 -16.36 2.69 -1.03
CA ILE A 280 -17.80 2.90 -1.20
C ILE A 280 -18.11 4.34 -1.64
N PHE A 281 -17.49 5.35 -1.00
CA PHE A 281 -17.73 6.76 -1.34
C PHE A 281 -17.16 7.12 -2.72
N THR A 282 -15.94 6.67 -3.01
CA THR A 282 -15.26 6.95 -4.27
C THR A 282 -15.96 6.27 -5.44
N VAL A 283 -16.30 4.99 -5.32
CA VAL A 283 -17.07 4.24 -6.32
C VAL A 283 -18.46 4.84 -6.51
N GLY A 284 -19.12 5.27 -5.42
CA GLY A 284 -20.39 5.98 -5.48
C GLY A 284 -20.32 7.26 -6.34
N SER A 285 -19.27 8.08 -6.14
CA SER A 285 -19.05 9.26 -6.97
C SER A 285 -18.78 8.91 -8.45
N GLY A 286 -18.04 7.83 -8.70
CA GLY A 286 -17.80 7.31 -10.04
C GLY A 286 -19.09 6.82 -10.73
N TYR A 287 -19.98 6.17 -9.99
CA TYR A 287 -21.28 5.75 -10.49
C TYR A 287 -22.17 6.93 -10.90
N LEU A 288 -22.23 7.97 -10.06
CA LEU A 288 -22.97 9.20 -10.36
C LEU A 288 -22.44 9.87 -11.64
N TRP A 289 -21.10 9.93 -11.78
CA TRP A 289 -20.48 10.42 -13.00
C TRP A 289 -20.80 9.52 -14.20
N ALA A 290 -20.78 8.20 -14.04
CA ALA A 290 -21.08 7.26 -15.12
C ALA A 290 -22.53 7.42 -15.63
N LEU A 291 -23.49 7.64 -14.74
CA LEU A 291 -24.88 7.97 -15.10
C LEU A 291 -24.96 9.27 -15.91
N TYR A 292 -24.30 10.32 -15.42
CA TYR A 292 -24.24 11.61 -16.11
C TYR A 292 -23.61 11.48 -17.50
N ALA A 293 -22.42 10.87 -17.58
CA ALA A 293 -21.68 10.69 -18.82
C ALA A 293 -22.48 9.88 -19.85
N ASN A 294 -23.11 8.78 -19.42
CA ASN A 294 -23.96 7.96 -20.29
C ASN A 294 -25.21 8.70 -20.80
N SER A 295 -25.77 9.62 -20.01
CA SER A 295 -26.90 10.46 -20.46
C SER A 295 -26.50 11.53 -21.49
N ARG A 296 -25.22 11.92 -21.52
CA ARG A 296 -24.70 13.00 -22.36
C ARG A 296 -24.01 12.51 -23.63
N TRP A 297 -23.36 11.35 -23.57
CA TRP A 297 -22.59 10.78 -24.67
C TRP A 297 -23.01 9.35 -24.92
N GLU A 298 -23.52 9.09 -26.12
CA GLU A 298 -23.73 7.72 -26.59
C GLU A 298 -22.47 7.24 -27.30
N VAL A 299 -21.82 6.22 -26.72
CA VAL A 299 -20.72 5.53 -27.37
C VAL A 299 -21.28 4.34 -28.14
N PRO A 300 -21.10 4.28 -29.47
CA PRO A 300 -21.53 3.14 -30.25
C PRO A 300 -20.71 1.91 -29.88
N LEU A 301 -21.35 0.73 -29.92
CA LEU A 301 -20.62 -0.52 -29.82
C LEU A 301 -19.75 -0.65 -31.08
N ARG A 302 -18.44 -0.42 -30.94
CA ARG A 302 -17.49 -0.67 -32.02
C ARG A 302 -17.13 -2.14 -32.01
N ALA A 303 -17.14 -2.78 -33.18
CA ALA A 303 -16.73 -4.16 -33.32
C ALA A 303 -15.28 -4.29 -32.79
N SER A 304 -15.06 -5.19 -31.83
CA SER A 304 -13.71 -5.71 -31.59
C SER A 304 -13.50 -6.86 -32.56
N GLU A 305 -12.39 -6.84 -33.30
CA GLU A 305 -12.02 -7.87 -34.27
C GLU A 305 -11.99 -9.30 -33.68
N GLU A 306 -11.94 -9.43 -32.34
CA GLU A 306 -11.78 -10.70 -31.61
C GLU A 306 -13.07 -11.42 -31.21
N LEU A 307 -14.25 -10.77 -31.21
CA LEU A 307 -15.49 -11.38 -30.69
C LEU A 307 -16.64 -11.18 -31.67
N THR A 308 -17.15 -12.28 -32.25
CA THR A 308 -18.33 -12.23 -33.12
C THR A 308 -19.61 -12.10 -32.29
N GLN A 309 -20.71 -11.70 -32.94
CA GLN A 309 -22.02 -11.60 -32.29
C GLN A 309 -22.47 -12.94 -31.69
N LYS A 310 -22.12 -14.07 -32.33
CA LYS A 310 -22.36 -15.42 -31.80
C LYS A 310 -21.56 -15.71 -30.53
N ASP A 311 -20.31 -15.25 -30.44
CA ASP A 311 -19.48 -15.44 -29.24
C ASP A 311 -20.04 -14.65 -28.05
N LEU A 312 -20.51 -13.44 -28.30
CA LEU A 312 -21.16 -12.61 -27.27
C LEU A 312 -22.48 -13.22 -26.78
N GLU A 313 -23.28 -13.78 -27.68
CA GLU A 313 -24.52 -14.49 -27.34
C GLU A 313 -24.22 -15.78 -26.56
N ALA A 314 -23.16 -16.51 -26.91
CA ALA A 314 -22.72 -17.68 -26.15
C ALA A 314 -22.27 -17.32 -24.73
N ILE A 315 -21.50 -16.24 -24.56
CA ILE A 315 -21.10 -15.73 -23.23
C ILE A 315 -22.32 -15.32 -22.39
N ALA A 316 -23.31 -14.64 -23.01
CA ALA A 316 -24.52 -14.22 -22.31
C ALA A 316 -25.45 -15.38 -21.90
N ASN A 317 -25.42 -16.48 -22.65
CA ASN A 317 -26.30 -17.64 -22.47
C ASN A 317 -25.60 -18.87 -21.89
N ARG A 318 -24.33 -18.74 -21.46
CA ARG A 318 -23.59 -19.85 -20.88
C ARG A 318 -24.26 -20.31 -19.59
N ASP A 319 -24.46 -21.61 -19.45
CA ASP A 319 -25.16 -22.17 -18.31
C ASP A 319 -24.27 -22.07 -17.06
N GLU A 320 -24.85 -21.53 -16.00
CA GLU A 320 -24.26 -21.41 -14.67
C GLU A 320 -23.74 -22.74 -14.11
N SER A 321 -24.31 -23.87 -14.57
CA SER A 321 -23.94 -25.22 -14.19
C SER A 321 -22.57 -25.69 -14.72
N GLU A 322 -22.03 -25.03 -15.76
CA GLU A 322 -20.68 -25.29 -16.27
C GLU A 322 -19.57 -24.60 -15.45
N LEU A 323 -19.95 -23.71 -14.53
CA LEU A 323 -19.04 -22.89 -13.73
C LEU A 323 -18.98 -23.40 -12.29
N PRO A 324 -17.85 -23.19 -11.57
CA PRO A 324 -17.78 -23.56 -10.16
C PRO A 324 -18.82 -22.80 -9.33
N GLY A 325 -19.21 -23.34 -8.18
CA GLY A 325 -20.19 -22.69 -7.30
C GLY A 325 -19.76 -21.28 -6.86
N LEU A 326 -20.73 -20.38 -6.65
CA LEU A 326 -20.47 -18.99 -6.23
C LEU A 326 -19.71 -18.92 -4.90
N SER A 327 -20.10 -19.73 -3.91
CA SER A 327 -19.44 -19.77 -2.61
C SER A 327 -17.97 -20.17 -2.73
N LEU A 328 -17.69 -21.21 -3.53
CA LEU A 328 -16.32 -21.66 -3.81
C LEU A 328 -15.50 -20.62 -4.58
N SER A 329 -16.14 -19.80 -5.40
CA SER A 329 -15.49 -18.74 -6.18
C SER A 329 -15.19 -17.49 -5.33
N LEU A 330 -16.07 -17.15 -4.39
CA LEU A 330 -15.86 -16.03 -3.46
C LEU A 330 -14.89 -16.36 -2.33
N PHE A 331 -14.77 -17.65 -1.95
CA PHE A 331 -13.98 -18.06 -0.80
C PHE A 331 -12.51 -17.58 -0.86
N PRO A 332 -11.76 -17.77 -1.96
CA PRO A 332 -10.36 -17.31 -2.03
C PRO A 332 -10.18 -15.79 -1.95
N ILE A 333 -11.22 -15.01 -2.24
CA ILE A 333 -11.21 -13.54 -2.20
C ILE A 333 -11.56 -13.03 -0.81
N LEU A 334 -12.62 -13.57 -0.21
CA LEU A 334 -13.16 -13.10 1.06
C LEU A 334 -12.40 -13.67 2.26
N LEU A 335 -11.84 -14.88 2.14
CA LEU A 335 -11.13 -15.54 3.23
C LEU A 335 -9.99 -14.67 3.81
N PRO A 336 -9.05 -14.09 3.03
CA PRO A 336 -7.98 -13.29 3.62
C PRO A 336 -8.53 -12.01 4.25
N VAL A 337 -9.55 -11.39 3.64
CA VAL A 337 -10.23 -10.19 4.17
C VAL A 337 -10.84 -10.48 5.54
N VAL A 338 -11.57 -11.58 5.67
CA VAL A 338 -12.26 -11.97 6.91
C VAL A 338 -11.28 -12.39 7.98
N LEU A 339 -10.24 -13.17 7.64
CA LEU A 339 -9.25 -13.61 8.63
C LEU A 339 -8.42 -12.43 9.17
N MET A 340 -7.90 -11.58 8.28
CA MET A 340 -7.03 -10.46 8.66
C MET A 340 -7.83 -9.33 9.32
N GLY A 341 -8.95 -8.92 8.71
CA GLY A 341 -9.84 -7.90 9.28
C GLY A 341 -10.46 -8.36 10.59
N GLY A 342 -10.89 -9.62 10.67
CA GLY A 342 -11.42 -10.22 11.90
C GLY A 342 -10.40 -10.23 13.04
N ALA A 343 -9.16 -10.66 12.77
CA ALA A 343 -8.09 -10.64 13.78
C ALA A 343 -7.81 -9.22 14.29
N THR A 344 -7.81 -8.24 13.40
CA THR A 344 -7.61 -6.82 13.74
C THR A 344 -8.74 -6.31 14.63
N VAL A 345 -10.00 -6.56 14.25
CA VAL A 345 -11.18 -6.13 15.02
C VAL A 345 -11.18 -6.78 16.41
N ILE A 346 -10.86 -8.08 16.51
CA ILE A 346 -10.78 -8.78 17.80
C ILE A 346 -9.67 -8.20 18.68
N ALA A 347 -8.50 -7.90 18.10
CA ALA A 347 -7.41 -7.27 18.85
C ALA A 347 -7.80 -5.88 19.38
N MET A 348 -8.53 -5.08 18.59
CA MET A 348 -9.04 -3.78 19.02
C MET A 348 -10.07 -3.89 20.15
N ILE A 349 -11.00 -4.85 20.06
CA ILE A 349 -12.01 -5.09 21.11
C ILE A 349 -11.34 -5.56 22.41
N LEU A 350 -10.31 -6.40 22.32
CA LEU A 350 -9.58 -6.86 23.49
C LEU A 350 -8.76 -5.75 24.16
N GLY A 351 -8.12 -4.88 23.37
CA GLY A 351 -7.35 -3.76 23.90
C GLY A 351 -8.21 -2.70 24.61
N SER A 352 -9.52 -2.66 24.32
CA SER A 352 -10.48 -1.72 24.93
C SER A 352 -11.30 -2.32 26.08
N SER A 353 -11.09 -3.60 26.44
CA SER A 353 -11.85 -4.30 27.48
C SER A 353 -10.99 -4.52 28.73
N GLU A 354 -11.44 -4.02 29.88
CA GLU A 354 -10.76 -4.19 31.18
C GLU A 354 -10.81 -5.64 31.70
N ALA A 355 -11.83 -6.43 31.30
CA ALA A 355 -12.00 -7.83 31.70
C ALA A 355 -12.51 -8.69 30.53
N PRO A 356 -11.64 -9.07 29.58
CA PRO A 356 -12.04 -9.85 28.42
C PRO A 356 -12.45 -11.27 28.81
N SER A 357 -13.55 -11.76 28.23
CA SER A 357 -14.04 -13.13 28.48
C SER A 357 -13.02 -14.18 28.02
N ALA A 358 -12.92 -15.30 28.74
CA ALA A 358 -12.00 -16.40 28.39
C ALA A 358 -12.22 -16.93 26.95
N ALA A 359 -13.46 -16.86 26.46
CA ALA A 359 -13.82 -17.19 25.08
C ALA A 359 -13.18 -16.21 24.07
N LEU A 360 -13.22 -14.90 24.34
CA LEU A 360 -12.59 -13.89 23.47
C LEU A 360 -11.07 -14.02 23.45
N VAL A 361 -10.45 -14.32 24.59
CA VAL A 361 -8.99 -14.55 24.68
C VAL A 361 -8.56 -15.79 23.89
N SER A 362 -9.33 -16.88 23.99
CA SER A 362 -9.07 -18.11 23.25
C SER A 362 -9.26 -17.91 21.74
N LEU A 363 -10.33 -17.22 21.35
CA LEU A 363 -10.64 -16.91 19.96
C LEU A 363 -9.59 -15.99 19.34
N ASN A 364 -9.09 -15.01 20.09
CA ASN A 364 -7.97 -14.16 19.66
C ASN A 364 -6.68 -14.93 19.43
N SER A 365 -6.38 -15.95 20.23
CA SER A 365 -5.16 -16.75 20.05
C SER A 365 -5.17 -17.51 18.71
N ILE A 366 -6.33 -18.06 18.33
CA ILE A 366 -6.54 -18.72 17.04
C ILE A 366 -6.53 -17.69 15.91
N MET A 367 -7.26 -16.59 16.08
CA MET A 367 -7.37 -15.55 15.06
C MET A 367 -6.06 -14.79 14.83
N LYS A 368 -5.18 -14.70 15.82
CA LYS A 368 -3.83 -14.13 15.65
C LYS A 368 -2.95 -14.99 14.74
N ILE A 369 -3.13 -16.32 14.79
CA ILE A 369 -2.41 -17.25 13.90
C ILE A 369 -3.03 -17.24 12.51
N LEU A 370 -4.36 -17.43 12.42
CA LEU A 370 -5.04 -17.51 11.12
C LEU A 370 -5.14 -16.17 10.40
N GLY A 371 -5.20 -15.07 11.15
CA GLY A 371 -5.22 -13.70 10.65
C GLY A 371 -3.84 -13.12 10.38
N ASP A 372 -2.75 -13.86 10.65
CA ASP A 372 -1.45 -13.47 10.12
C ASP A 372 -1.53 -13.36 8.59
N LYS A 373 -1.10 -12.22 8.07
CA LYS A 373 -1.22 -11.90 6.64
C LYS A 373 -0.62 -12.97 5.72
N ASN A 374 0.50 -13.59 6.11
CA ASN A 374 1.16 -14.60 5.29
C ASN A 374 0.38 -15.91 5.31
N ILE A 375 -0.10 -16.32 6.49
CA ILE A 375 -0.91 -17.53 6.68
C ILE A 375 -2.25 -17.38 5.94
N ALA A 376 -2.98 -16.28 6.18
CA ALA A 376 -4.26 -16.00 5.55
C ALA A 376 -4.19 -16.03 4.01
N MET A 377 -3.18 -15.37 3.44
CA MET A 377 -2.96 -15.35 1.98
C MET A 377 -2.57 -16.72 1.43
N THR A 378 -1.74 -17.49 2.15
CA THR A 378 -1.33 -18.84 1.73
C THR A 378 -2.50 -19.80 1.71
N ILE A 379 -3.34 -19.79 2.77
CA ILE A 379 -4.55 -20.61 2.82
C ILE A 379 -5.47 -20.25 1.65
N SER A 380 -5.66 -18.96 1.40
CA SER A 380 -6.50 -18.46 0.31
C SER A 380 -6.00 -18.90 -1.07
N ALA A 381 -4.68 -18.90 -1.28
CA ALA A 381 -4.05 -19.42 -2.50
C ALA A 381 -4.25 -20.93 -2.67
N ILE A 382 -4.18 -21.71 -1.58
CA ILE A 382 -4.49 -23.14 -1.61
C ILE A 382 -5.94 -23.37 -2.04
N PHE A 383 -6.90 -22.62 -1.48
CA PHE A 383 -8.30 -22.72 -1.90
C PHE A 383 -8.51 -22.32 -3.37
N ALA A 384 -7.81 -21.30 -3.86
CA ALA A 384 -7.87 -20.93 -5.27
C ALA A 384 -7.34 -22.04 -6.19
N MET A 385 -6.24 -22.70 -5.80
CA MET A 385 -5.70 -23.85 -6.53
C MET A 385 -6.66 -25.05 -6.50
N VAL A 386 -7.27 -25.35 -5.36
CA VAL A 386 -8.28 -26.42 -5.24
C VAL A 386 -9.51 -26.12 -6.11
N LEU A 387 -9.96 -24.85 -6.15
CA LEU A 387 -11.05 -24.41 -7.01
C LEU A 387 -10.75 -24.72 -8.48
N LEU A 388 -9.56 -24.35 -8.95
CA LEU A 388 -9.10 -24.62 -10.31
C LEU A 388 -9.03 -26.13 -10.63
N LEU A 389 -8.50 -26.94 -9.72
CA LEU A 389 -8.43 -28.39 -9.93
C LEU A 389 -9.82 -29.03 -10.02
N ARG A 390 -10.80 -28.47 -9.29
CA ARG A 390 -12.17 -28.97 -9.27
C ARG A 390 -13.02 -28.45 -10.43
N SER A 391 -12.72 -27.28 -10.97
CA SER A 391 -13.52 -26.67 -12.04
C SER A 391 -13.32 -27.35 -13.40
N ASN A 392 -12.23 -28.13 -13.55
CA ASN A 392 -11.86 -28.88 -14.76
C ASN A 392 -11.91 -28.04 -16.07
N THR A 393 -11.78 -26.71 -15.93
CA THR A 393 -12.02 -25.73 -17.00
C THR A 393 -10.77 -25.47 -17.83
N SER A 394 -9.59 -25.75 -17.28
CA SER A 394 -8.31 -25.58 -17.96
C SER A 394 -7.68 -26.93 -18.27
N SER A 395 -7.28 -27.10 -19.53
CA SER A 395 -6.46 -28.22 -19.99
C SER A 395 -4.98 -28.11 -19.61
N LYS A 396 -4.52 -26.93 -19.18
CA LYS A 396 -3.13 -26.69 -18.79
C LYS A 396 -2.83 -27.26 -17.39
N PRO A 397 -1.65 -27.87 -17.18
CA PRO A 397 -1.19 -28.27 -15.86
C PRO A 397 -1.17 -27.09 -14.86
N ILE A 398 -1.55 -27.36 -13.62
CA ILE A 398 -1.54 -26.34 -12.55
C ILE A 398 -0.15 -25.70 -12.36
N LYS A 399 0.92 -26.48 -12.58
CA LYS A 399 2.31 -25.99 -12.54
C LYS A 399 2.52 -24.79 -13.46
N ASP A 400 2.05 -24.87 -14.71
CA ASP A 400 2.28 -23.84 -15.72
C ASP A 400 1.49 -22.57 -15.38
N GLN A 401 0.30 -22.72 -14.80
CA GLN A 401 -0.49 -21.60 -14.34
C GLN A 401 0.16 -20.90 -13.14
N VAL A 402 0.62 -21.66 -12.15
CA VAL A 402 1.36 -21.12 -11.00
C VAL A 402 2.64 -20.44 -11.46
N GLN A 403 3.39 -21.03 -12.40
CA GLN A 403 4.59 -20.42 -12.97
C GLN A 403 4.27 -19.10 -13.69
N SER A 404 3.20 -19.05 -14.47
CA SER A 404 2.73 -17.83 -15.12
C SER A 404 2.33 -16.75 -14.10
N ALA A 405 1.61 -17.14 -13.05
CA ALA A 405 1.24 -16.25 -11.95
C ALA A 405 2.47 -15.65 -11.25
N LEU A 406 3.45 -16.50 -10.91
CA LEU A 406 4.69 -16.08 -10.25
C LEU A 406 5.58 -15.23 -11.15
N SER A 407 5.57 -15.44 -12.48
CA SER A 407 6.31 -14.59 -13.41
C SER A 407 5.73 -13.17 -13.43
N SER A 408 4.40 -13.04 -13.50
CA SER A 408 3.73 -11.73 -13.40
C SER A 408 3.95 -11.08 -12.03
N GLY A 409 3.81 -11.85 -10.95
CA GLY A 409 4.06 -11.38 -9.58
C GLY A 409 5.52 -10.97 -9.35
N GLY A 410 6.48 -11.65 -9.97
CA GLY A 410 7.92 -11.39 -9.81
C GLY A 410 8.34 -9.99 -10.26
N ILE A 411 7.82 -9.52 -11.41
CA ILE A 411 8.09 -8.15 -11.89
C ILE A 411 7.60 -7.11 -10.87
N ILE A 412 6.43 -7.36 -10.29
CA ILE A 412 5.80 -6.48 -9.31
C ILE A 412 6.57 -6.48 -8.00
N ILE A 413 6.98 -7.66 -7.52
CA ILE A 413 7.83 -7.82 -6.34
C ILE A 413 9.12 -7.01 -6.53
N LEU A 414 9.77 -7.08 -7.69
CA LEU A 414 10.99 -6.33 -8.01
C LEU A 414 10.77 -4.82 -7.98
N ILE A 415 9.74 -4.31 -8.67
CA ILE A 415 9.42 -2.88 -8.68
C ILE A 415 9.16 -2.37 -7.25
N THR A 416 8.42 -3.15 -6.47
CA THR A 416 8.06 -2.77 -5.10
C THR A 416 9.27 -2.79 -4.17
N ALA A 417 10.14 -3.80 -4.30
CA ALA A 417 11.41 -3.87 -3.59
C ALA A 417 12.33 -2.69 -3.94
N ALA A 418 12.41 -2.29 -5.21
CA ALA A 418 13.19 -1.12 -5.63
C ALA A 418 12.67 0.18 -5.01
N GLY A 419 11.34 0.35 -4.92
CA GLY A 419 10.74 1.51 -4.26
C GLY A 419 11.03 1.58 -2.76
N GLY A 420 10.91 0.45 -2.06
CA GLY A 420 11.29 0.36 -0.65
C GLY A 420 12.78 0.57 -0.41
N THR A 421 13.62 0.12 -1.34
CA THR A 421 15.06 0.40 -1.32
C THR A 421 15.35 1.89 -1.46
N PHE A 422 14.69 2.57 -2.41
CA PHE A 422 14.82 4.01 -2.59
C PHE A 422 14.42 4.77 -1.31
N GLY A 423 13.27 4.44 -0.72
CA GLY A 423 12.84 5.01 0.56
C GLY A 423 13.81 4.71 1.71
N HIS A 424 14.35 3.48 1.76
CA HIS A 424 15.34 3.06 2.76
C HIS A 424 16.62 3.91 2.71
N VAL A 425 17.25 4.04 1.54
CA VAL A 425 18.48 4.84 1.41
C VAL A 425 18.20 6.33 1.58
N LEU A 426 16.99 6.79 1.26
CA LEU A 426 16.57 8.16 1.46
C LEU A 426 16.43 8.50 2.94
N ARG A 427 15.86 7.61 3.76
CA ARG A 427 15.84 7.77 5.23
C ARG A 427 17.24 7.92 5.81
N GLN A 428 18.19 7.10 5.34
CA GLN A 428 19.59 7.15 5.76
C GLN A 428 20.30 8.48 5.47
N THR A 429 19.71 9.37 4.65
CA THR A 429 20.24 10.72 4.43
C THR A 429 20.03 11.66 5.62
N GLY A 430 19.15 11.28 6.57
CA GLY A 430 18.71 12.14 7.67
C GLY A 430 17.61 13.12 7.30
N ILE A 431 16.99 13.00 6.11
CA ILE A 431 15.98 13.96 5.63
C ILE A 431 14.78 14.12 6.55
N ALA A 432 14.38 13.06 7.24
CA ALA A 432 13.28 13.09 8.21
C ALA A 432 13.50 14.18 9.27
N PHE A 433 14.70 14.19 9.89
CA PHE A 433 15.07 15.16 10.91
C PHE A 433 15.15 16.58 10.36
N THR A 434 15.73 16.77 9.17
CA THR A 434 15.80 18.10 8.53
C THR A 434 14.41 18.68 8.22
N ILE A 435 13.43 17.84 7.87
CA ILE A 435 12.07 18.30 7.58
C ILE A 435 11.30 18.60 8.87
N GLN A 436 11.54 17.85 9.94
CA GLN A 436 10.98 18.13 11.27
C GLN A 436 11.32 19.55 11.74
N ASP A 437 12.57 19.97 11.58
CA ASP A 437 13.04 21.31 11.96
C ASP A 437 12.45 22.43 11.09
N LEU A 438 12.13 22.13 9.83
CA LEU A 438 11.64 23.11 8.86
C LEU A 438 10.12 23.27 8.85
N MET A 439 9.36 22.26 9.29
CA MET A 439 7.90 22.25 9.20
C MET A 439 7.19 21.89 10.53
N PRO A 440 7.34 22.67 11.62
CA PRO A 440 6.63 22.41 12.88
C PRO A 440 5.10 22.59 12.82
N ALA A 441 4.54 23.15 11.74
CA ALA A 441 3.11 23.43 11.65
C ALA A 441 2.61 23.31 10.20
N VAL A 442 1.98 22.18 9.86
CA VAL A 442 0.58 22.05 9.36
C VAL A 442 0.33 20.53 9.13
N GLN A 443 0.09 19.77 10.21
CA GLN A 443 -0.19 18.32 10.11
C GLN A 443 -1.35 18.02 9.14
N SER A 444 -2.36 18.90 9.10
CA SER A 444 -3.51 18.77 8.18
C SER A 444 -3.16 18.85 6.69
N SER A 445 -1.95 19.32 6.34
CA SER A 445 -1.48 19.41 4.95
C SER A 445 -0.84 18.13 4.42
N LEU A 446 -0.48 17.18 5.29
CA LEU A 446 0.22 15.95 4.89
C LEU A 446 -0.66 15.03 4.03
N ILE A 447 -1.97 14.95 4.32
CA ILE A 447 -2.92 14.17 3.53
C ILE A 447 -3.00 14.71 2.08
N PRO A 448 -3.30 16.02 1.85
CA PRO A 448 -3.22 16.62 0.52
C PRO A 448 -1.84 16.49 -0.14
N LEU A 449 -0.76 16.72 0.61
CA LEU A 449 0.60 16.65 0.08
C LEU A 449 0.88 15.26 -0.51
N ALA A 450 0.58 14.20 0.24
CA ALA A 450 0.79 12.83 -0.21
C ALA A 450 -0.07 12.48 -1.44
N PHE A 451 -1.32 12.94 -1.46
CA PHE A 451 -2.22 12.81 -2.60
C PHE A 451 -1.64 13.48 -3.85
N PHE A 452 -1.23 14.74 -3.75
CA PHE A 452 -0.72 15.51 -4.90
C PHE A 452 0.62 14.99 -5.40
N ILE A 453 1.53 14.57 -4.52
CA ILE A 453 2.78 13.91 -4.92
C ILE A 453 2.46 12.64 -5.72
N CYS A 454 1.57 11.79 -5.23
CA CYS A 454 1.16 10.58 -5.94
C CYS A 454 0.51 10.91 -7.29
N MET A 455 -0.38 11.90 -7.33
CA MET A 455 -1.05 12.36 -8.54
C MET A 455 -0.07 12.88 -9.59
N LEU A 456 0.91 13.70 -9.20
CA LEU A 456 1.92 14.23 -10.10
C LEU A 456 2.78 13.12 -10.71
N ILE A 457 3.27 12.19 -9.87
CA ILE A 457 4.06 11.05 -10.34
C ILE A 457 3.22 10.19 -11.28
N ARG A 458 1.97 9.91 -10.92
CA ARG A 458 1.05 9.11 -11.72
C ARG A 458 0.76 9.73 -13.08
N THR A 459 0.46 11.03 -13.07
CA THR A 459 0.19 11.83 -14.27
C THR A 459 1.39 11.76 -15.20
N ALA A 460 2.60 11.69 -14.68
CA ALA A 460 3.79 11.67 -15.51
C ALA A 460 4.16 10.24 -15.97
N GLN A 461 4.05 9.25 -15.09
CA GLN A 461 4.58 7.90 -15.27
C GLN A 461 3.59 6.87 -15.84
N GLY A 462 2.29 7.05 -15.65
CA GLY A 462 1.30 6.16 -16.26
C GLY A 462 0.89 4.90 -15.48
N SER A 463 1.54 4.53 -14.36
CA SER A 463 1.16 3.35 -13.56
C SER A 463 0.72 3.74 -12.15
N SER A 464 -0.46 3.27 -11.74
CA SER A 464 -1.02 3.54 -10.40
C SER A 464 -0.12 2.95 -9.30
N THR A 465 0.30 1.70 -9.48
CA THR A 465 1.13 0.97 -8.50
C THR A 465 2.49 1.63 -8.30
N VAL A 466 3.17 1.96 -9.40
CA VAL A 466 4.49 2.61 -9.35
C VAL A 466 4.38 4.00 -8.70
N ALA A 467 3.34 4.76 -9.01
CA ALA A 467 3.14 6.07 -8.43
C ALA A 467 2.90 6.02 -6.91
N MET A 468 2.11 5.07 -6.42
CA MET A 468 1.91 4.86 -4.98
C MET A 468 3.22 4.49 -4.27
N ILE A 469 3.97 3.54 -4.84
CA ILE A 469 5.26 3.06 -4.31
C ILE A 469 6.28 4.21 -4.25
N THR A 470 6.35 5.01 -5.30
CA THR A 470 7.26 6.16 -5.36
C THR A 470 6.83 7.26 -4.39
N ALA A 471 5.54 7.58 -4.32
CA ALA A 471 5.01 8.60 -3.43
C ALA A 471 5.27 8.26 -1.96
N ILE A 472 5.00 7.02 -1.52
CA ILE A 472 5.28 6.66 -0.12
C ILE A 472 6.78 6.62 0.17
N GLY A 473 7.63 6.24 -0.80
CA GLY A 473 9.08 6.33 -0.65
C GLY A 473 9.58 7.76 -0.39
N ILE A 474 8.87 8.77 -0.89
CA ILE A 474 9.16 10.20 -0.67
C ILE A 474 8.54 10.70 0.64
N VAL A 475 7.29 10.32 0.93
CA VAL A 475 6.51 10.91 2.01
C VAL A 475 6.72 10.18 3.35
N ALA A 476 7.03 8.88 3.35
CA ALA A 476 7.22 8.11 4.59
C ALA A 476 8.29 8.70 5.54
N PRO A 477 9.46 9.17 5.07
CA PRO A 477 10.44 9.83 5.94
C PRO A 477 9.91 11.10 6.59
N ILE A 478 9.02 11.84 5.91
CA ILE A 478 8.40 13.08 6.41
C ILE A 478 7.42 12.74 7.52
N ILE A 479 6.58 11.73 7.30
CA ILE A 479 5.56 11.29 8.25
C ILE A 479 6.21 10.73 9.52
N ALA A 480 7.28 9.96 9.38
CA ALA A 480 8.01 9.39 10.52
C ALA A 480 8.64 10.44 11.45
N ALA A 481 8.73 11.70 10.99
CA ALA A 481 9.31 12.80 11.75
C ALA A 481 8.26 13.68 12.44
N GLN A 482 6.97 13.35 12.35
CA GLN A 482 5.89 14.13 12.94
C GLN A 482 5.00 13.28 13.86
N ASP A 483 4.61 13.85 14.99
CA ASP A 483 3.56 13.29 15.85
C ASP A 483 2.20 13.65 15.23
N LEU A 484 1.60 12.70 14.52
CA LEU A 484 0.33 12.92 13.84
C LEU A 484 -0.82 12.97 14.85
N SER A 485 -1.70 13.97 14.71
CA SER A 485 -3.00 14.05 15.42
C SER A 485 -4.06 13.07 14.90
N TYR A 486 -3.74 12.27 13.88
CA TYR A 486 -4.62 11.27 13.28
C TYR A 486 -3.83 10.04 12.83
N HIS A 487 -4.51 8.91 12.68
CA HIS A 487 -3.91 7.65 12.30
C HIS A 487 -3.34 7.70 10.86
N PRO A 488 -2.13 7.18 10.60
CA PRO A 488 -1.45 7.24 9.30
C PRO A 488 -2.24 6.61 8.12
N ILE A 489 -3.26 5.81 8.40
CA ILE A 489 -4.15 5.21 7.39
C ILE A 489 -4.77 6.24 6.46
N TYR A 490 -5.10 7.44 6.95
CA TYR A 490 -5.68 8.48 6.10
C TYR A 490 -4.72 8.97 5.01
N ILE A 491 -3.43 9.03 5.32
CA ILE A 491 -2.40 9.37 4.33
C ILE A 491 -2.22 8.21 3.36
N ALA A 492 -2.20 6.96 3.84
CA ALA A 492 -2.11 5.78 2.98
C ALA A 492 -3.26 5.70 1.96
N LEU A 493 -4.49 5.92 2.41
CA LEU A 493 -5.68 5.94 1.56
C LEU A 493 -5.68 7.14 0.60
N ALA A 494 -5.19 8.30 1.03
CA ALA A 494 -5.03 9.47 0.18
C ALA A 494 -3.98 9.24 -0.93
N ILE A 495 -2.88 8.54 -0.66
CA ILE A 495 -1.93 8.10 -1.70
C ILE A 495 -2.65 7.17 -2.70
N GLY A 496 -3.45 6.22 -2.20
CA GLY A 496 -4.28 5.35 -3.04
C GLY A 496 -5.21 6.14 -3.97
N CYS A 497 -5.93 7.12 -3.42
CA CYS A 497 -6.82 8.01 -4.17
C CYS A 497 -6.04 8.90 -5.16
N GLY A 498 -4.84 9.37 -4.78
CA GLY A 498 -3.95 10.18 -5.60
C GLY A 498 -3.42 9.46 -6.83
N SER A 499 -3.48 8.12 -6.86
CA SER A 499 -3.08 7.32 -8.02
C SER A 499 -4.12 7.28 -9.16
N LYS A 500 -5.28 7.96 -9.03
CA LYS A 500 -6.39 7.91 -9.99
C LYS A 500 -6.53 9.10 -10.94
N PRO A 501 -6.34 10.35 -10.50
CA PRO A 501 -6.57 11.49 -11.38
C PRO A 501 -5.61 11.47 -12.58
N ILE A 502 -6.09 12.05 -13.69
CA ILE A 502 -5.29 12.35 -14.89
C ILE A 502 -4.65 11.09 -15.52
N SER A 503 -5.48 10.09 -15.81
CA SER A 503 -5.13 8.99 -16.71
C SER A 503 -5.16 9.46 -18.18
N TRP A 504 -4.02 9.44 -18.87
CA TRP A 504 -3.91 9.86 -20.28
C TRP A 504 -2.97 8.93 -21.05
N MET A 505 -2.50 9.31 -22.25
CA MET A 505 -1.83 8.40 -23.19
C MET A 505 -0.52 7.76 -22.71
N ASN A 506 0.05 8.22 -21.59
CA ASN A 506 1.22 7.57 -20.97
C ASN A 506 0.84 6.38 -20.07
N ASP A 507 -0.45 6.18 -19.82
CA ASP A 507 -0.99 5.18 -18.90
C ASP A 507 -1.34 3.88 -19.63
N SER A 508 -0.78 2.76 -19.18
CA SER A 508 -1.12 1.45 -19.75
C SER A 508 -2.60 1.12 -19.57
N GLY A 509 -3.19 1.49 -18.43
CA GLY A 509 -4.61 1.32 -18.14
C GLY A 509 -5.50 2.13 -19.08
N PHE A 510 -5.06 3.33 -19.51
CA PHE A 510 -5.77 4.12 -20.54
C PHE A 510 -5.89 3.34 -21.85
N TRP A 511 -4.81 2.67 -22.27
CA TRP A 511 -4.78 1.89 -23.50
C TRP A 511 -5.55 0.58 -23.40
N VAL A 512 -5.41 -0.14 -22.28
CA VAL A 512 -6.19 -1.35 -22.01
C VAL A 512 -7.68 -1.00 -22.04
N ILE A 513 -8.10 0.06 -21.34
CA ILE A 513 -9.49 0.49 -21.31
C ILE A 513 -9.97 0.86 -22.71
N SER A 514 -9.28 1.77 -23.39
CA SER A 514 -9.72 2.29 -24.69
C SER A 514 -9.78 1.22 -25.77
N LYS A 515 -8.74 0.38 -25.91
CA LYS A 515 -8.69 -0.66 -26.95
C LYS A 515 -9.74 -1.73 -26.72
N MET A 516 -9.87 -2.21 -25.50
CA MET A 516 -10.79 -3.32 -25.22
C MET A 516 -12.26 -2.91 -25.26
N SER A 517 -12.58 -1.72 -24.73
CA SER A 517 -13.94 -1.16 -24.82
C SER A 517 -14.27 -0.57 -26.19
N GLY A 518 -13.27 -0.41 -27.06
CA GLY A 518 -13.43 0.27 -28.34
C GLY A 518 -13.65 1.77 -28.21
N LEU A 519 -13.34 2.40 -27.07
CA LEU A 519 -13.39 3.86 -26.90
C LEU A 519 -12.25 4.54 -27.66
N THR A 520 -12.54 5.69 -28.27
CA THR A 520 -11.50 6.58 -28.82
C THR A 520 -10.79 7.31 -27.70
N GLU A 521 -9.58 7.81 -27.98
CA GLU A 521 -8.81 8.62 -27.03
C GLU A 521 -9.59 9.84 -26.53
N LYS A 522 -10.34 10.51 -27.41
CA LYS A 522 -11.18 11.66 -27.05
C LYS A 522 -12.31 11.27 -26.10
N GLU A 523 -12.96 10.13 -26.32
CA GLU A 523 -13.99 9.62 -25.41
C GLU A 523 -13.38 9.20 -24.07
N MET A 524 -12.20 8.58 -24.08
CA MET A 524 -11.46 8.21 -22.88
C MET A 524 -11.16 9.44 -22.00
N LEU A 525 -10.60 10.48 -22.61
CA LEU A 525 -10.28 11.75 -21.95
C LEU A 525 -11.53 12.44 -21.39
N LYS A 526 -12.63 12.43 -22.13
CA LYS A 526 -13.89 13.05 -21.69
C LYS A 526 -14.64 12.25 -20.63
N THR A 527 -14.48 10.93 -20.57
CA THR A 527 -15.30 10.08 -19.69
C THR A 527 -14.49 9.56 -18.52
N ASN A 528 -13.59 8.61 -18.74
CA ASN A 528 -12.86 7.94 -17.67
C ASN A 528 -11.79 8.83 -17.00
N THR A 529 -11.13 9.75 -17.73
CA THR A 529 -10.13 10.64 -17.08
C THR A 529 -10.81 11.55 -16.06
N ILE A 530 -11.95 12.14 -16.44
CA ILE A 530 -12.75 12.98 -15.55
C ILE A 530 -13.28 12.15 -14.38
N MET A 531 -13.73 10.92 -14.65
CA MET A 531 -14.15 10.00 -13.60
C MET A 531 -13.04 9.75 -12.58
N GLY A 532 -11.81 9.48 -13.02
CA GLY A 532 -10.65 9.29 -12.14
C GLY A 532 -10.33 10.52 -11.29
N ILE A 533 -10.48 11.72 -11.85
CA ILE A 533 -10.32 12.99 -11.11
C ILE A 533 -11.39 13.12 -10.02
N ILE A 534 -12.66 12.88 -10.37
CA ILE A 534 -13.79 12.95 -9.41
C ILE A 534 -13.58 11.94 -8.28
N MET A 535 -13.30 10.68 -8.61
CA MET A 535 -13.15 9.61 -7.64
C MET A 535 -11.92 9.84 -6.74
N GLY A 536 -10.81 10.30 -7.30
CA GLY A 536 -9.62 10.65 -6.53
C GLY A 536 -9.86 11.83 -5.57
N THR A 537 -10.49 12.91 -6.06
CA THR A 537 -10.76 14.12 -5.24
C THR A 537 -11.81 13.87 -4.15
N VAL A 538 -12.85 13.09 -4.43
CA VAL A 538 -13.80 12.64 -3.40
C VAL A 538 -13.08 11.78 -2.36
N GLY A 539 -12.20 10.88 -2.79
CA GLY A 539 -11.39 10.07 -1.88
C GLY A 539 -10.49 10.90 -0.96
N LEU A 540 -9.84 11.95 -1.50
CA LEU A 540 -9.09 12.92 -0.70
C LEU A 540 -9.98 13.60 0.35
N ALA A 541 -11.15 14.12 -0.07
CA ALA A 541 -12.08 14.78 0.83
C ALA A 541 -12.55 13.84 1.96
N VAL A 542 -12.89 12.58 1.64
CA VAL A 542 -13.27 11.56 2.62
C VAL A 542 -12.13 11.28 3.60
N CYS A 543 -10.88 11.20 3.14
CA CYS A 543 -9.74 10.99 4.03
C CYS A 543 -9.52 12.18 4.98
N MET A 544 -9.66 13.41 4.49
CA MET A 544 -9.51 14.62 5.32
C MET A 544 -10.64 14.74 6.35
N ILE A 545 -11.89 14.49 5.93
CA ILE A 545 -13.04 14.48 6.84
C ILE A 545 -12.90 13.36 7.86
N GLY A 546 -12.48 12.17 7.44
CA GLY A 546 -12.21 11.04 8.31
C GLY A 546 -11.17 11.38 9.37
N ALA A 547 -10.03 11.95 8.98
CA ALA A 547 -8.99 12.37 9.91
C ALA A 547 -9.47 13.43 10.92
N ALA A 548 -10.39 14.32 10.53
CA ALA A 548 -10.93 15.36 11.40
C ALA A 548 -12.01 14.86 12.38
N ILE A 549 -12.86 13.91 11.95
CA ILE A 549 -14.01 13.44 12.74
C ILE A 549 -13.66 12.18 13.55
N LEU A 550 -12.82 11.29 12.99
CA LEU A 550 -12.44 10.01 13.57
C LEU A 550 -10.90 9.87 13.52
N PRO A 551 -10.14 10.61 14.33
CA PRO A 551 -8.68 10.60 14.23
C PRO A 551 -8.04 9.22 14.45
N MET A 552 -8.69 8.30 15.17
CA MET A 552 -8.19 6.93 15.43
C MET A 552 -6.78 6.87 16.06
N VAL A 553 -6.47 7.82 16.95
CA VAL A 553 -5.22 7.88 17.74
C VAL A 553 -5.50 7.52 19.18
#